data_AF-A0A672PH88-F1
#
_entry.id   AF-A0A672PH88-F1
#
_cell.length_a   1.000
_cell.length_b   1.000
_cell.length_c   1.000
_cell.angle_alpha   90.00
_cell.angle_beta   90.00
_cell.angle_gamma   90.00
#
_symmetry.space_group_name_H-M   'P 1'
#
loop_
_entity.id
_entity.type
_entity.pdbx_description
1 polymer ?
#
loop_
_entity_poly.entity_id
_entity_poly.type
_entity_poly.pdbx_seq_one_letter_code
_entity_poly.pdbx_strand_id
1 'polypeptide(L)'
;PPSDPSCPPEIPKTESTYEEHVILKAFLLKSMNSFAPVFYVAFFKGRFAGHPGDYVYVFKDFRMEECSPGGCLIEVCIQLGIIMLGKQLIQNNVFEIAIPKLKKMYRTYKEEKAGSADEEDKDSKREPQRWDLDYDLEPYEGLSPEYMEMVIQYGFVTLFVASFPLAPVFALLNNVIEIRLDAAKFVTEIRRPDAVSAKEIGIWYNILSGISKFAVITNAFVISFTSEFIPRMVYQYLYSETGNMHGYTNHTLAYFNTSNFKPGTAPHDTDFDRQLRICRYKDYRDPPWSPESYQLSKQYWSVLAARLAFVIFFQNLAMFLSMLVAWLIPDMPRSLKEQLKREKALLMDLLNQSQREMKCSHF
;
A
#
# COMPACT_ATOMS: atom_id res chain seq x y z
N PRO A 1 19.90 10.21 -19.78
CA PRO A 1 21.07 10.33 -18.88
C PRO A 1 22.02 9.14 -19.06
N PRO A 2 23.23 9.33 -19.59
CA PRO A 2 24.20 8.24 -19.70
C PRO A 2 24.61 7.82 -18.29
N SER A 3 24.55 6.51 -18.03
CA SER A 3 24.85 5.86 -16.76
C SER A 3 26.29 6.12 -16.32
N ASP A 4 26.45 6.42 -15.03
CA ASP A 4 27.71 6.55 -14.31
C ASP A 4 28.59 5.29 -14.48
N PRO A 5 29.84 5.41 -14.97
CA PRO A 5 30.71 4.25 -15.26
C PRO A 5 31.24 3.53 -14.01
N SER A 6 30.90 3.99 -12.81
CA SER A 6 31.36 3.42 -11.54
C SER A 6 30.56 2.19 -11.05
N CYS A 7 29.40 1.91 -11.63
CA CYS A 7 28.62 0.69 -11.38
C CYS A 7 28.15 0.07 -12.71
N PRO A 8 28.73 -1.04 -13.19
CA PRO A 8 28.19 -1.74 -14.33
C PRO A 8 26.75 -2.19 -14.02
N PRO A 9 25.79 -2.06 -14.97
CA PRO A 9 24.46 -2.59 -14.78
C PRO A 9 24.54 -4.09 -14.44
N GLU A 10 23.74 -4.54 -13.47
CA GLU A 10 23.67 -5.96 -13.13
C GLU A 10 23.36 -6.78 -14.40
N ILE A 11 24.20 -7.79 -14.69
CA ILE A 11 24.02 -8.71 -15.82
C ILE A 11 23.51 -10.04 -15.25
N PRO A 12 22.19 -10.26 -15.17
CA PRO A 12 21.64 -11.54 -14.73
C PRO A 12 21.91 -12.65 -15.75
N LYS A 13 22.05 -13.87 -15.24
CA LYS A 13 22.38 -15.06 -16.05
C LYS A 13 21.19 -15.65 -16.81
N THR A 14 19.98 -15.46 -16.29
CA THR A 14 18.75 -16.00 -16.86
C THR A 14 17.67 -14.92 -16.92
N GLU A 15 16.74 -15.07 -17.87
CA GLU A 15 15.61 -14.15 -18.04
C GLU A 15 14.73 -14.11 -16.78
N SER A 16 14.51 -15.25 -16.11
CA SER A 16 13.75 -15.28 -14.85
C SER A 16 14.43 -14.47 -13.75
N THR A 17 15.75 -14.58 -13.58
CA THR A 17 16.49 -13.77 -12.60
C THR A 17 16.44 -12.28 -12.96
N TYR A 18 16.49 -11.94 -14.25
CA TYR A 18 16.31 -10.56 -14.71
C TYR A 18 14.95 -10.02 -14.31
N GLU A 19 13.87 -10.75 -14.62
CA GLU A 19 12.51 -10.37 -14.28
C GLU A 19 12.33 -10.21 -12.76
N GLU A 20 12.82 -11.13 -11.94
CA GLU A 20 12.72 -11.04 -10.48
C GLU A 20 13.40 -9.77 -9.94
N HIS A 21 14.60 -9.45 -10.42
CA HIS A 21 15.33 -8.25 -10.00
C HIS A 21 14.63 -6.96 -10.46
N VAL A 22 14.11 -6.93 -11.69
CA VAL A 22 13.37 -5.79 -12.23
C VAL A 22 12.08 -5.57 -11.45
N ILE A 23 11.31 -6.65 -11.19
CA ILE A 23 10.07 -6.59 -10.40
C ILE A 23 10.35 -6.04 -9.00
N LEU A 24 11.37 -6.54 -8.31
CA LEU A 24 11.70 -6.07 -6.96
C LEU A 24 12.09 -4.59 -6.94
N LYS A 25 12.93 -4.14 -7.88
CA LYS A 25 13.38 -2.74 -7.98
C LYS A 25 12.22 -1.81 -8.34
N ALA A 26 11.40 -2.19 -9.31
CA ALA A 26 10.21 -1.44 -9.70
C ALA A 26 9.19 -1.36 -8.56
N PHE A 27 8.98 -2.46 -7.85
CA PHE A 27 8.10 -2.51 -6.69
C PHE A 27 8.57 -1.57 -5.57
N LEU A 28 9.85 -1.58 -5.21
CA LEU A 28 10.40 -0.69 -4.18
C LEU A 28 10.20 0.78 -4.54
N LEU A 29 10.43 1.15 -5.80
CA LEU A 29 10.23 2.52 -6.27
C LEU A 29 8.74 2.92 -6.25
N LYS A 30 7.86 2.06 -6.79
CA LYS A 30 6.42 2.35 -6.85
C LYS A 30 5.77 2.36 -5.47
N SER A 31 6.19 1.45 -4.57
CA SER A 31 5.69 1.38 -3.20
C SER A 31 6.12 2.61 -2.38
N MET A 32 7.38 3.05 -2.49
CA MET A 32 7.82 4.29 -1.82
C MET A 32 7.00 5.49 -2.32
N ASN A 33 6.84 5.65 -3.62
CA ASN A 33 6.08 6.75 -4.19
C ASN A 33 4.59 6.71 -3.81
N SER A 34 4.01 5.52 -3.68
CA SER A 34 2.58 5.35 -3.39
C SER A 34 2.27 5.44 -1.90
N PHE A 35 3.13 4.90 -1.04
CA PHE A 35 2.86 4.82 0.40
C PHE A 35 3.49 5.98 1.19
N ALA A 36 4.58 6.60 0.72
CA ALA A 36 5.27 7.66 1.47
C ALA A 36 4.37 8.83 1.91
N PRO A 37 3.45 9.35 1.06
CA PRO A 37 2.53 10.41 1.49
C PRO A 37 1.63 9.98 2.66
N VAL A 38 1.17 8.72 2.66
CA VAL A 38 0.33 8.18 3.73
C VAL A 38 1.15 7.94 4.99
N PHE A 39 2.38 7.39 4.86
CA PHE A 39 3.32 7.24 5.97
C PHE A 39 3.64 8.58 6.64
N TYR A 40 3.85 9.63 5.85
CA TYR A 40 4.11 10.98 6.36
C TYR A 40 2.95 11.49 7.22
N VAL A 41 1.71 11.47 6.69
CA VAL A 41 0.53 11.95 7.42
C VAL A 41 0.23 11.09 8.65
N ALA A 42 0.44 9.78 8.58
CA ALA A 42 0.17 8.88 9.68
C ALA A 42 1.16 9.00 10.85
N PHE A 43 2.46 9.14 10.58
CA PHE A 43 3.51 9.02 11.60
C PHE A 43 4.29 10.29 11.90
N PHE A 44 4.48 11.17 10.91
CA PHE A 44 5.38 12.31 11.04
C PHE A 44 4.64 13.64 11.23
N LYS A 45 3.48 13.80 10.58
CA LYS A 45 2.67 15.01 10.66
C LYS A 45 2.22 15.30 12.10
N GLY A 46 2.38 16.54 12.55
CA GLY A 46 1.98 17.00 13.88
C GLY A 46 2.81 16.46 15.05
N ARG A 47 3.80 15.57 14.84
CA ARG A 47 4.59 14.98 15.93
C ARG A 47 5.76 15.83 16.39
N PHE A 48 6.32 16.63 15.47
CA PHE A 48 7.54 17.42 15.65
C PHE A 48 7.28 18.94 15.58
N ALA A 49 6.05 19.40 15.80
CA ALA A 49 5.71 20.82 15.67
C ALA A 49 6.27 21.70 16.80
N GLY A 50 6.53 21.11 18.00
CA GLY A 50 6.99 21.85 19.18
C GLY A 50 5.82 22.32 20.04
N HIS A 51 5.93 23.50 20.63
CA HIS A 51 4.85 24.15 21.39
C HIS A 51 4.71 25.61 20.98
N PRO A 52 3.61 26.30 21.34
CA PRO A 52 3.35 27.65 20.85
C PRO A 52 4.42 28.72 21.13
N GLY A 53 5.28 28.50 22.12
CA GLY A 53 6.41 29.39 22.42
C GLY A 53 7.69 29.08 21.63
N ASP A 54 7.81 27.87 21.08
CA ASP A 54 8.97 27.44 20.30
C ASP A 54 8.56 26.38 19.27
N TYR A 55 8.16 26.84 18.08
CA TYR A 55 7.87 25.96 16.96
C TYR A 55 9.15 25.51 16.26
N VAL A 56 9.10 24.31 15.68
CA VAL A 56 10.16 23.81 14.79
C VAL A 56 9.95 24.35 13.38
N TYR A 57 10.96 25.05 12.86
CA TYR A 57 10.95 25.62 11.51
C TYR A 57 11.84 24.82 10.58
N VAL A 58 11.30 24.40 9.44
CA VAL A 58 12.06 23.82 8.33
C VAL A 58 12.59 24.96 7.46
N PHE A 59 13.87 24.85 7.08
CA PHE A 59 14.56 25.91 6.32
C PHE A 59 14.46 27.30 6.96
N LYS A 60 14.25 27.37 8.29
CA LYS A 60 14.10 28.58 9.12
C LYS A 60 12.83 29.42 8.88
N ASP A 61 12.15 29.25 7.76
CA ASP A 61 11.00 30.10 7.39
C ASP A 61 9.64 29.38 7.49
N PHE A 62 9.59 28.05 7.32
CA PHE A 62 8.34 27.30 7.25
C PHE A 62 8.08 26.51 8.53
N ARG A 63 6.96 26.79 9.22
CA ARG A 63 6.52 26.01 10.39
C ARG A 63 6.13 24.59 9.98
N MET A 64 6.58 23.61 10.76
CA MET A 64 6.16 22.21 10.59
C MET A 64 4.63 22.06 10.69
N GLU A 65 4.06 21.20 9.85
CA GLU A 65 2.62 20.98 9.81
C GLU A 65 2.07 20.37 11.10
N GLU A 66 0.92 20.89 11.53
CA GLU A 66 0.16 20.37 12.67
C GLU A 66 -1.08 19.61 12.21
N CYS A 67 -1.58 18.74 13.09
CA CYS A 67 -2.83 18.04 12.84
C CYS A 67 -4.02 18.81 13.40
N SER A 68 -5.18 18.62 12.78
CA SER A 68 -6.46 19.10 13.30
C SER A 68 -6.71 18.60 14.74
N PRO A 69 -7.47 19.34 15.58
CA PRO A 69 -7.83 18.88 16.94
C PRO A 69 -8.46 17.48 16.99
N GLY A 70 -9.18 17.11 15.92
CA GLY A 70 -9.77 15.78 15.72
C GLY A 70 -8.77 14.64 15.48
N GLY A 71 -7.48 14.96 15.34
CA GLY A 71 -6.38 14.03 15.09
C GLY A 71 -6.06 13.85 13.61
N CYS A 72 -4.87 13.31 13.33
CA CYS A 72 -4.39 13.06 11.96
C CYS A 72 -5.08 11.84 11.31
N LEU A 73 -5.74 10.98 12.09
CA LEU A 73 -6.33 9.73 11.60
C LEU A 73 -7.43 9.99 10.55
N ILE A 74 -8.22 11.05 10.71
CA ILE A 74 -9.26 11.43 9.74
C ILE A 74 -8.63 11.86 8.41
N GLU A 75 -7.53 12.61 8.45
CA GLU A 75 -6.80 13.02 7.25
C GLU A 75 -6.25 11.80 6.50
N VAL A 76 -5.69 10.83 7.23
CA VAL A 76 -5.24 9.55 6.65
C VAL A 76 -6.42 8.80 6.02
N CYS A 77 -7.59 8.75 6.69
CA CYS A 77 -8.78 8.09 6.15
C CYS A 77 -9.26 8.73 4.84
N ILE A 78 -9.31 10.06 4.79
CA ILE A 78 -9.73 10.79 3.59
C ILE A 78 -8.71 10.56 2.47
N GLN A 79 -7.42 10.65 2.76
CA GLN A 79 -6.36 10.41 1.79
C GLN A 79 -6.43 8.99 1.21
N LEU A 80 -6.60 7.97 2.06
CA LEU A 80 -6.78 6.58 1.62
C LEU A 80 -8.06 6.40 0.81
N GLY A 81 -9.16 7.03 1.23
CA GLY A 81 -10.42 7.02 0.48
C GLY A 81 -10.25 7.60 -0.93
N ILE A 82 -9.57 8.73 -1.06
CA ILE A 82 -9.27 9.36 -2.35
C ILE A 82 -8.35 8.47 -3.20
N ILE A 83 -7.32 7.86 -2.62
CA ILE A 83 -6.40 6.99 -3.37
C ILE A 83 -7.12 5.73 -3.87
N MET A 84 -7.90 5.07 -3.01
CA MET A 84 -8.58 3.81 -3.35
C MET A 84 -9.78 4.02 -4.29
N LEU A 85 -10.55 5.10 -4.12
CA LEU A 85 -11.67 5.42 -5.01
C LEU A 85 -11.21 6.13 -6.28
N GLY A 86 -10.24 7.04 -6.17
CA GLY A 86 -9.79 7.86 -7.30
C GLY A 86 -8.84 7.11 -8.22
N LYS A 87 -7.74 6.58 -7.68
CA LYS A 87 -6.67 6.00 -8.50
C LYS A 87 -7.00 4.59 -8.98
N GLN A 88 -7.52 3.75 -8.08
CA GLN A 88 -7.85 2.35 -8.40
C GLN A 88 -9.16 2.23 -9.20
N LEU A 89 -10.25 2.82 -8.71
CA LEU A 89 -11.57 2.62 -9.34
C LEU A 89 -11.82 3.46 -10.59
N ILE A 90 -11.34 4.72 -10.63
CA ILE A 90 -11.67 5.64 -11.72
C ILE A 90 -10.50 5.76 -12.69
N GLN A 91 -9.32 6.09 -12.19
CA GLN A 91 -8.19 6.42 -13.07
C GLN A 91 -7.69 5.20 -13.85
N ASN A 92 -7.45 4.07 -13.18
CA ASN A 92 -6.91 2.88 -13.84
C ASN A 92 -7.95 2.21 -14.77
N ASN A 93 -9.16 1.90 -14.27
CA ASN A 93 -10.23 1.32 -15.12
C ASN A 93 -10.56 2.18 -16.35
N VAL A 94 -10.60 3.51 -16.21
CA VAL A 94 -10.90 4.39 -17.35
C VAL A 94 -9.74 4.44 -18.32
N PHE A 95 -8.49 4.58 -17.84
CA PHE A 95 -7.34 4.62 -18.74
C PHE A 95 -7.12 3.29 -19.46
N GLU A 96 -7.38 2.17 -18.79
CA GLU A 96 -7.26 0.84 -19.38
C GLU A 96 -8.24 0.63 -20.53
N ILE A 97 -9.49 1.12 -20.42
CA ILE A 97 -10.47 1.02 -21.53
C ILE A 97 -10.23 2.12 -22.58
N ALA A 98 -9.86 3.33 -22.14
CA ALA A 98 -9.79 4.49 -23.02
C ALA A 98 -8.53 4.51 -23.88
N ILE A 99 -7.36 4.15 -23.33
CA ILE A 99 -6.08 4.26 -24.05
C ILE A 99 -6.04 3.36 -25.29
N PRO A 100 -6.38 2.07 -25.24
CA PRO A 100 -6.33 1.19 -26.41
C PRO A 100 -7.31 1.64 -27.49
N LYS A 101 -8.52 2.05 -27.10
CA LYS A 101 -9.53 2.59 -28.02
C LYS A 101 -9.08 3.89 -28.69
N LEU A 102 -8.48 4.81 -27.93
CA LEU A 102 -7.97 6.07 -28.46
C LEU A 102 -6.79 5.84 -29.41
N LYS A 103 -5.89 4.92 -29.08
CA LYS A 103 -4.75 4.56 -29.94
C LYS A 103 -5.23 3.91 -31.24
N LYS A 104 -6.23 3.03 -31.17
CA LYS A 104 -6.89 2.45 -32.34
C LYS A 104 -7.53 3.52 -33.22
N MET A 105 -8.33 4.42 -32.62
CA MET A 105 -8.96 5.53 -33.33
C MET A 105 -7.93 6.46 -33.99
N TYR A 106 -6.83 6.77 -33.29
CA TYR A 106 -5.75 7.59 -33.82
C TYR A 106 -5.03 6.91 -35.00
N ARG A 107 -4.79 5.58 -34.92
CA ARG A 107 -4.17 4.82 -36.01
C ARG A 107 -5.08 4.83 -37.24
N THR A 108 -6.36 4.53 -37.09
CA THR A 108 -7.33 4.58 -38.20
C THR A 108 -7.39 5.96 -38.82
N TYR A 109 -7.43 7.03 -38.02
CA TYR A 109 -7.41 8.40 -38.54
C TYR A 109 -6.12 8.74 -39.29
N LYS A 110 -4.96 8.26 -38.82
CA LYS A 110 -3.67 8.46 -39.49
C LYS A 110 -3.61 7.68 -40.80
N GLU A 111 -4.12 6.45 -40.84
CA GLU A 111 -4.21 5.61 -42.03
C GLU A 111 -5.16 6.22 -43.08
N GLU A 112 -6.32 6.74 -42.66
CA GLU A 112 -7.23 7.47 -43.55
C GLU A 112 -6.57 8.73 -44.14
N LYS A 113 -5.80 9.45 -43.33
CA LYS A 113 -5.10 10.66 -43.77
C LYS A 113 -3.87 10.37 -44.64
N ALA A 114 -3.15 9.28 -44.37
CA ALA A 114 -2.01 8.82 -45.17
C ALA A 114 -2.45 8.14 -46.48
N GLY A 115 -3.58 7.43 -46.48
CA GLY A 115 -4.18 6.80 -47.65
C GLY A 115 -4.70 7.78 -48.70
N SER A 116 -4.84 9.07 -48.36
CA SER A 116 -5.10 10.13 -49.35
C SER A 116 -3.86 10.57 -50.15
N ALA A 117 -2.66 10.08 -49.81
CA ALA A 117 -1.41 10.49 -50.46
C ALA A 117 -0.75 9.41 -51.35
N ASP A 118 -1.02 8.12 -51.14
CA ASP A 118 -0.40 7.01 -51.89
C ASP A 118 -1.47 6.10 -52.54
N GLU A 119 -1.85 6.40 -53.79
CA GLU A 119 -2.83 5.62 -54.58
C GLU A 119 -2.23 4.39 -55.32
N GLU A 120 -0.94 4.07 -55.18
CA GLU A 120 -0.27 3.10 -56.07
C GLU A 120 0.00 1.69 -55.51
N ASP A 121 -0.31 1.37 -54.24
CA ASP A 121 0.01 0.05 -53.70
C ASP A 121 -1.13 -0.97 -53.87
N LYS A 122 -0.93 -1.97 -54.75
CA LYS A 122 -1.90 -3.06 -55.02
C LYS A 122 -2.20 -3.94 -53.80
N ASP A 123 -1.36 -3.88 -52.77
CA ASP A 123 -1.55 -4.63 -51.53
C ASP A 123 -2.64 -4.02 -50.61
N SER A 124 -3.06 -2.77 -50.87
CA SER A 124 -4.11 -2.07 -50.10
C SER A 124 -5.54 -2.56 -50.38
N LYS A 125 -5.76 -3.33 -51.46
CA LYS A 125 -7.09 -3.80 -51.90
C LYS A 125 -7.42 -5.24 -51.50
N ARG A 126 -6.51 -5.96 -50.84
CA ARG A 126 -6.79 -7.33 -50.38
C ARG A 126 -7.67 -7.29 -49.13
N GLU A 127 -8.60 -8.24 -49.01
CA GLU A 127 -9.30 -8.43 -47.74
C GLU A 127 -8.27 -8.69 -46.64
N PRO A 128 -8.41 -8.03 -45.47
CA PRO A 128 -7.43 -8.17 -44.39
C PRO A 128 -7.39 -9.63 -43.94
N GLN A 129 -6.20 -10.21 -43.96
CA GLN A 129 -5.98 -11.56 -43.48
C GLN A 129 -5.88 -11.56 -41.96
N ARG A 130 -6.04 -12.74 -41.35
CA ARG A 130 -6.08 -12.85 -39.87
C ARG A 130 -4.83 -12.29 -39.20
N TRP A 131 -3.66 -12.46 -39.79
CA TRP A 131 -2.42 -11.91 -39.24
C TRP A 131 -2.32 -10.39 -39.36
N ASP A 132 -2.98 -9.76 -40.35
CA ASP A 132 -3.02 -8.31 -40.47
C ASP A 132 -3.84 -7.74 -39.30
N LEU A 133 -4.97 -8.39 -38.97
CA LEU A 133 -5.80 -8.05 -37.81
C LEU A 133 -5.06 -8.24 -36.47
N ASP A 134 -4.29 -9.32 -36.34
CA ASP A 134 -3.51 -9.58 -35.12
C ASP A 134 -2.31 -8.62 -34.99
N TYR A 135 -1.66 -8.27 -36.09
CA TYR A 135 -0.59 -7.27 -36.09
C TYR A 135 -1.10 -5.88 -35.68
N ASP A 136 -2.38 -5.63 -35.89
CA ASP A 136 -3.04 -4.40 -35.49
C ASP A 136 -3.33 -4.31 -33.98
N LEU A 137 -3.21 -5.39 -33.21
CA LEU A 137 -3.37 -5.39 -31.76
C LEU A 137 -2.09 -4.96 -31.02
N GLU A 138 -2.21 -4.59 -29.75
CA GLU A 138 -1.05 -4.22 -28.93
C GLU A 138 -0.19 -5.44 -28.56
N PRO A 139 1.15 -5.32 -28.56
CA PRO A 139 2.01 -6.40 -28.11
C PRO A 139 1.82 -6.65 -26.62
N TYR A 140 1.94 -7.91 -26.21
CA TYR A 140 1.90 -8.29 -24.80
C TYR A 140 3.21 -7.90 -24.10
N GLU A 141 3.13 -7.05 -23.06
CA GLU A 141 4.28 -6.53 -22.31
C GLU A 141 4.57 -7.29 -21.00
N GLY A 142 3.92 -8.45 -20.79
CA GLY A 142 4.04 -9.25 -19.57
C GLY A 142 2.89 -9.01 -18.58
N LEU A 143 2.89 -9.77 -17.47
CA LEU A 143 1.90 -9.69 -16.38
C LEU A 143 2.37 -8.83 -15.19
N SER A 144 3.62 -8.36 -15.22
CA SER A 144 4.24 -7.64 -14.11
C SER A 144 3.50 -6.34 -13.75
N PRO A 145 3.04 -5.51 -14.71
CA PRO A 145 2.26 -4.30 -14.41
C PRO A 145 0.93 -4.61 -13.69
N GLU A 146 0.21 -5.64 -14.13
CA GLU A 146 -1.06 -6.10 -13.57
C GLU A 146 -0.88 -6.62 -12.14
N TYR A 147 0.11 -7.50 -11.91
CA TYR A 147 0.44 -7.95 -10.56
C TYR A 147 0.86 -6.79 -9.65
N MET A 148 1.64 -5.85 -10.18
CA MET A 148 2.11 -4.70 -9.42
C MET A 148 0.95 -3.82 -8.94
N GLU A 149 -0.10 -3.66 -9.73
CA GLU A 149 -1.31 -2.96 -9.32
C GLU A 149 -2.01 -3.69 -8.16
N MET A 150 -2.25 -5.00 -8.32
CA MET A 150 -2.92 -5.82 -7.31
C MET A 150 -2.15 -5.86 -5.98
N VAL A 151 -0.83 -5.96 -6.04
CA VAL A 151 0.03 -6.01 -4.84
C VAL A 151 0.08 -4.66 -4.13
N ILE A 152 0.05 -3.54 -4.86
CA ILE A 152 -0.06 -2.21 -4.24
C ILE A 152 -1.43 -2.02 -3.59
N GLN A 153 -2.51 -2.48 -4.22
CA GLN A 153 -3.85 -2.49 -3.63
C GLN A 153 -3.89 -3.33 -2.35
N TYR A 154 -3.30 -4.53 -2.36
CA TYR A 154 -3.13 -5.36 -1.18
C TYR A 154 -2.36 -4.64 -0.05
N GLY A 155 -1.32 -3.89 -0.40
CA GLY A 155 -0.57 -3.04 0.53
C GLY A 155 -1.45 -1.97 1.17
N PHE A 156 -2.25 -1.23 0.40
CA PHE A 156 -3.18 -0.23 0.96
C PHE A 156 -4.19 -0.84 1.92
N VAL A 157 -4.74 -2.01 1.58
CA VAL A 157 -5.70 -2.72 2.42
C VAL A 157 -5.05 -3.18 3.72
N THR A 158 -3.88 -3.82 3.65
CA THR A 158 -3.27 -4.46 4.83
C THR A 158 -2.50 -3.51 5.72
N LEU A 159 -1.72 -2.58 5.17
CA LEU A 159 -0.86 -1.67 5.95
C LEU A 159 -1.67 -0.65 6.76
N PHE A 160 -2.85 -0.27 6.29
CA PHE A 160 -3.63 0.84 6.83
C PHE A 160 -5.07 0.49 7.23
N VAL A 161 -5.40 -0.80 7.39
CA VAL A 161 -6.75 -1.25 7.79
C VAL A 161 -7.19 -0.65 9.12
N ALA A 162 -6.26 -0.43 10.06
CA ALA A 162 -6.59 0.14 11.36
C ALA A 162 -7.06 1.61 11.27
N SER A 163 -6.65 2.33 10.23
CA SER A 163 -7.15 3.68 9.94
C SER A 163 -8.49 3.61 9.21
N PHE A 164 -8.56 2.82 8.14
CA PHE A 164 -9.71 2.81 7.24
C PHE A 164 -10.35 1.40 7.13
N PRO A 165 -11.37 1.08 7.94
CA PRO A 165 -11.93 -0.28 8.02
C PRO A 165 -12.73 -0.70 6.78
N LEU A 166 -13.20 0.25 5.96
CA LEU A 166 -13.95 -0.03 4.73
C LEU A 166 -13.04 -0.36 3.53
N ALA A 167 -11.71 -0.30 3.69
CA ALA A 167 -10.75 -0.60 2.62
C ALA A 167 -11.00 -1.95 1.92
N PRO A 168 -11.25 -3.07 2.64
CA PRO A 168 -11.48 -4.37 1.99
C PRO A 168 -12.72 -4.39 1.09
N VAL A 169 -13.77 -3.62 1.42
CA VAL A 169 -14.99 -3.55 0.62
C VAL A 169 -14.72 -2.85 -0.71
N PHE A 170 -13.99 -1.75 -0.70
CA PHE A 170 -13.61 -1.05 -1.94
C PHE A 170 -12.65 -1.87 -2.78
N ALA A 171 -11.70 -2.57 -2.14
CA ALA A 171 -10.81 -3.50 -2.84
C ALA A 171 -11.59 -4.65 -3.51
N LEU A 172 -12.61 -5.20 -2.85
CA LEU A 172 -13.47 -6.23 -3.42
C LEU A 172 -14.23 -5.72 -4.66
N LEU A 173 -14.83 -4.53 -4.56
CA LEU A 173 -15.52 -3.92 -5.69
C LEU A 173 -14.59 -3.67 -6.87
N ASN A 174 -13.37 -3.19 -6.61
CA ASN A 174 -12.36 -3.00 -7.65
C ASN A 174 -12.01 -4.34 -8.32
N ASN A 175 -11.69 -5.36 -7.53
CA ASN A 175 -11.29 -6.68 -8.06
C ASN A 175 -12.40 -7.34 -8.91
N VAL A 176 -13.68 -7.14 -8.57
CA VAL A 176 -14.80 -7.67 -9.36
C VAL A 176 -14.87 -7.02 -10.75
N ILE A 177 -14.61 -5.72 -10.83
CA ILE A 177 -14.57 -4.98 -12.09
C ILE A 177 -13.31 -5.38 -12.87
N GLU A 178 -12.15 -5.38 -12.20
CA GLU A 178 -10.85 -5.63 -12.82
C GLU A 178 -10.81 -6.98 -13.53
N ILE A 179 -11.27 -8.07 -12.89
CA ILE A 179 -11.26 -9.41 -13.49
C ILE A 179 -11.98 -9.41 -14.85
N ARG A 180 -13.02 -8.59 -15.01
CA ARG A 180 -13.76 -8.48 -16.28
C ARG A 180 -13.04 -7.60 -17.29
N LEU A 181 -12.41 -6.51 -16.84
CA LEU A 181 -11.65 -5.60 -17.71
C LEU A 181 -10.38 -6.26 -18.22
N ASP A 182 -9.58 -6.89 -17.35
CA ASP A 182 -8.41 -7.68 -17.75
C ASP A 182 -8.78 -8.78 -18.74
N ALA A 183 -9.87 -9.52 -18.47
CA ALA A 183 -10.33 -10.57 -19.40
C ALA A 183 -10.74 -10.00 -20.76
N ALA A 184 -11.39 -8.84 -20.79
CA ALA A 184 -11.72 -8.16 -22.05
C ALA A 184 -10.46 -7.70 -22.78
N LYS A 185 -9.52 -7.06 -22.07
CA LYS A 185 -8.22 -6.61 -22.60
C LYS A 185 -7.46 -7.76 -23.27
N PHE A 186 -7.34 -8.91 -22.60
CA PHE A 186 -6.67 -10.10 -23.14
C PHE A 186 -7.38 -10.71 -24.36
N VAL A 187 -8.70 -10.61 -24.45
CA VAL A 187 -9.47 -11.21 -25.55
C VAL A 187 -9.60 -10.28 -26.76
N THR A 188 -9.63 -8.96 -26.55
CA THR A 188 -9.98 -8.01 -27.63
C THR A 188 -8.89 -7.02 -28.02
N GLU A 189 -7.90 -6.75 -27.17
CA GLU A 189 -6.97 -5.62 -27.36
C GLU A 189 -5.49 -6.04 -27.48
N ILE A 190 -5.09 -7.13 -26.82
CA ILE A 190 -3.70 -7.61 -26.82
C ILE A 190 -3.55 -8.77 -27.81
N ARG A 191 -2.39 -8.84 -28.48
CA ARG A 191 -1.94 -10.02 -29.23
C ARG A 191 -1.82 -11.23 -28.32
N ARG A 192 -2.13 -12.41 -28.86
CA ARG A 192 -2.04 -13.66 -28.12
C ARG A 192 -0.62 -13.87 -27.57
N PRO A 193 -0.43 -14.00 -26.24
CA PRO A 193 0.87 -14.26 -25.65
C PRO A 193 1.30 -15.72 -25.86
N ASP A 194 2.61 -15.96 -25.80
CA ASP A 194 3.16 -17.31 -25.80
C ASP A 194 2.84 -18.04 -24.49
N ALA A 195 2.40 -19.29 -24.61
CA ALA A 195 2.02 -20.10 -23.47
C ALA A 195 3.26 -20.59 -22.72
N VAL A 196 3.61 -19.92 -21.62
CA VAL A 196 4.69 -20.32 -20.72
C VAL A 196 4.11 -21.06 -19.51
N SER A 197 4.70 -22.21 -19.16
CA SER A 197 4.30 -22.96 -17.97
C SER A 197 5.09 -22.51 -16.75
N ALA A 198 4.40 -21.98 -15.74
CA ALA A 198 4.98 -21.61 -14.45
C ALA A 198 4.28 -22.38 -13.31
N LYS A 199 5.06 -22.83 -12.33
CA LYS A 199 4.53 -23.58 -11.17
C LYS A 199 3.93 -22.65 -10.11
N GLU A 200 4.47 -21.44 -9.96
CA GLU A 200 4.18 -20.51 -8.86
C GLU A 200 4.14 -19.07 -9.41
N ILE A 201 3.57 -18.15 -8.62
CA ILE A 201 3.53 -16.71 -8.94
C ILE A 201 4.91 -16.02 -8.86
N GLY A 202 5.95 -16.74 -8.42
CA GLY A 202 7.32 -16.25 -8.33
C GLY A 202 7.56 -15.27 -7.17
N ILE A 203 8.36 -14.23 -7.42
CA ILE A 203 8.80 -13.23 -6.43
C ILE A 203 7.65 -12.51 -5.71
N TRP A 204 6.48 -12.42 -6.35
CA TRP A 204 5.29 -11.78 -5.79
C TRP A 204 4.83 -12.41 -4.47
N TYR A 205 5.00 -13.73 -4.30
CA TYR A 205 4.70 -14.39 -3.03
C TYR A 205 5.56 -13.84 -1.88
N ASN A 206 6.86 -13.68 -2.12
CA ASN A 206 7.79 -13.12 -1.13
C ASN A 206 7.45 -11.66 -0.81
N ILE A 207 7.06 -10.88 -1.83
CA ILE A 207 6.62 -9.48 -1.65
C ILE A 207 5.36 -9.44 -0.78
N LEU A 208 4.33 -10.23 -1.11
CA LEU A 208 3.08 -10.30 -0.33
C LEU A 208 3.33 -10.72 1.13
N SER A 209 4.21 -11.72 1.33
CA SER A 209 4.64 -12.15 2.68
C SER A 209 5.35 -11.03 3.44
N GLY A 210 6.24 -10.29 2.76
CA GLY A 210 6.93 -9.12 3.32
C GLY A 210 5.96 -8.00 3.74
N ILE A 211 5.03 -7.63 2.86
CA ILE A 211 3.98 -6.64 3.14
C ILE A 211 3.14 -7.08 4.33
N SER A 212 2.73 -8.35 4.40
CA SER A 212 1.91 -8.89 5.49
C SER A 212 2.61 -8.77 6.85
N LYS A 213 3.90 -9.12 6.92
CA LYS A 213 4.69 -8.99 8.15
C LYS A 213 4.88 -7.53 8.54
N PHE A 214 5.13 -6.66 7.56
CA PHE A 214 5.26 -5.23 7.78
C PHE A 214 3.94 -4.59 8.25
N ALA A 215 2.80 -5.05 7.73
CA ALA A 215 1.47 -4.58 8.09
C ALA A 215 1.16 -4.79 9.58
N VAL A 216 1.62 -5.87 10.20
CA VAL A 216 1.46 -6.06 11.65
C VAL A 216 2.13 -4.93 12.42
N ILE A 217 3.35 -4.57 12.03
CA ILE A 217 4.11 -3.49 12.65
C ILE A 217 3.42 -2.15 12.38
N THR A 218 3.12 -1.83 11.12
CA THR A 218 2.48 -0.56 10.73
C THR A 218 1.16 -0.34 11.47
N ASN A 219 0.27 -1.33 11.51
CA ASN A 219 -1.01 -1.19 12.20
C ASN A 219 -0.84 -1.02 13.73
N ALA A 220 0.15 -1.69 14.34
CA ALA A 220 0.44 -1.48 15.76
C ALA A 220 0.80 -0.01 16.04
N PHE A 221 1.69 0.57 15.22
CA PHE A 221 2.08 1.97 15.33
C PHE A 221 0.93 2.94 15.00
N VAL A 222 0.09 2.64 14.00
CA VAL A 222 -1.10 3.46 13.69
C VAL A 222 -2.05 3.53 14.88
N ILE A 223 -2.34 2.37 15.50
CA ILE A 223 -3.25 2.31 16.65
C ILE A 223 -2.64 3.00 17.88
N SER A 224 -1.33 2.88 18.10
CA SER A 224 -0.71 3.47 19.29
C SER A 224 -0.44 4.96 19.16
N PHE A 225 0.08 5.43 18.02
CA PHE A 225 0.57 6.80 17.83
C PHE A 225 -0.41 7.70 17.09
N THR A 226 -1.09 7.21 16.06
CA THR A 226 -1.99 8.01 15.23
C THR A 226 -3.40 8.06 15.81
N SER A 227 -3.86 6.98 16.45
CA SER A 227 -5.18 6.92 17.09
C SER A 227 -5.19 7.48 18.52
N GLU A 228 -6.35 8.00 18.92
CA GLU A 228 -6.64 8.46 20.28
C GLU A 228 -6.96 7.30 21.25
N PHE A 229 -6.84 6.04 20.82
CA PHE A 229 -7.20 4.88 21.62
C PHE A 229 -6.40 4.77 22.92
N ILE A 230 -5.07 4.80 22.85
CA ILE A 230 -4.20 4.63 24.04
C ILE A 230 -4.35 5.79 25.04
N PRO A 231 -4.30 7.08 24.64
CA PRO A 231 -4.47 8.17 25.59
C PRO A 231 -5.85 8.16 26.29
N ARG A 232 -6.91 7.79 25.58
CA ARG A 232 -8.25 7.63 26.17
C ARG A 232 -8.30 6.50 27.19
N MET A 233 -7.70 5.36 26.87
CA MET A 233 -7.60 4.24 27.79
C MET A 233 -6.80 4.60 29.05
N VAL A 234 -5.64 5.24 28.87
CA VAL A 234 -4.79 5.71 29.97
C VAL A 234 -5.56 6.68 30.87
N TYR A 235 -6.29 7.63 30.30
CA TYR A 235 -7.14 8.54 31.07
C TYR A 235 -8.20 7.79 31.87
N GLN A 236 -8.92 6.88 31.23
CA GLN A 236 -10.01 6.13 31.86
C GLN A 236 -9.54 5.27 33.05
N TYR A 237 -8.37 4.63 32.94
CA TYR A 237 -7.87 3.72 33.98
C TYR A 237 -7.01 4.40 35.06
N LEU A 238 -6.27 5.46 34.73
CA LEU A 238 -5.31 6.08 35.67
C LEU A 238 -5.76 7.43 36.23
N TYR A 239 -6.61 8.17 35.52
CA TYR A 239 -6.94 9.56 35.86
C TYR A 239 -8.42 9.81 36.11
N SER A 240 -9.32 8.95 35.60
CA SER A 240 -10.76 9.09 35.82
C SER A 240 -11.18 8.48 37.15
N GLU A 241 -11.68 9.30 38.07
CA GLU A 241 -12.18 8.86 39.38
C GLU A 241 -13.40 7.93 39.27
N THR A 242 -14.18 8.08 38.19
CA THR A 242 -15.45 7.36 37.98
C THR A 242 -15.36 6.30 36.88
N GLY A 243 -14.21 6.17 36.21
CA GLY A 243 -14.03 5.29 35.06
C GLY A 243 -14.77 5.74 33.78
N ASN A 244 -15.32 6.96 33.76
CA ASN A 244 -15.96 7.54 32.58
C ASN A 244 -14.99 8.47 31.81
N MET A 245 -15.39 8.89 30.60
CA MET A 245 -14.61 9.79 29.74
C MET A 245 -14.90 11.28 30.01
N HIS A 246 -15.64 11.61 31.08
CA HIS A 246 -16.02 12.98 31.37
C HIS A 246 -14.79 13.80 31.79
N GLY A 247 -14.54 14.92 31.12
CA GLY A 247 -13.38 15.76 31.39
C GLY A 247 -12.11 15.36 30.62
N TYR A 248 -12.14 14.35 29.77
CA TYR A 248 -10.99 13.94 28.94
C TYR A 248 -10.40 15.10 28.14
N THR A 249 -11.24 15.84 27.41
CA THR A 249 -10.79 16.98 26.60
C THR A 249 -10.10 18.04 27.46
N ASN A 250 -10.63 18.32 28.64
CA ASN A 250 -10.07 19.28 29.58
C ASN A 250 -8.70 18.80 30.12
N HIS A 251 -8.53 17.50 30.31
CA HIS A 251 -7.29 16.87 30.76
C HIS A 251 -6.21 16.84 29.65
N THR A 252 -6.60 16.60 28.40
CA THR A 252 -5.66 16.50 27.27
C THR A 252 -5.08 17.82 26.78
N LEU A 253 -5.69 18.95 27.16
CA LEU A 253 -5.32 20.27 26.65
C LEU A 253 -4.38 20.99 27.61
N ALA A 254 -3.17 21.27 27.15
CA ALA A 254 -2.18 22.08 27.86
C ALA A 254 -2.54 23.57 27.79
N TYR A 255 -2.16 24.31 28.84
CA TYR A 255 -2.35 25.76 28.92
C TYR A 255 -1.13 26.49 28.35
N PHE A 256 -1.38 27.55 27.58
CA PHE A 256 -0.34 28.44 27.06
C PHE A 256 -0.68 29.90 27.33
N ASN A 257 0.26 30.65 27.89
CA ASN A 257 0.11 32.09 28.08
C ASN A 257 0.49 32.83 26.79
N THR A 258 -0.42 33.63 26.26
CA THR A 258 -0.23 34.33 24.97
C THR A 258 0.85 35.40 25.02
N SER A 259 1.27 35.87 26.21
CA SER A 259 2.43 36.76 26.34
C SER A 259 3.75 36.10 25.97
N ASN A 260 3.81 34.76 25.91
CA ASN A 260 5.04 33.99 25.73
C ASN A 260 5.30 33.60 24.27
N PHE A 261 4.58 34.19 23.31
CA PHE A 261 4.89 34.02 21.90
C PHE A 261 6.25 34.65 21.55
N LYS A 262 6.94 34.05 20.58
CA LYS A 262 8.12 34.69 19.98
C LYS A 262 7.70 35.95 19.23
N PRO A 263 8.56 36.98 19.18
CA PRO A 263 8.25 38.21 18.46
C PRO A 263 7.99 37.90 16.98
N GLY A 264 6.84 38.36 16.45
CA GLY A 264 6.44 38.15 15.06
C GLY A 264 5.71 36.83 14.76
N THR A 265 5.50 35.95 15.75
CA THR A 265 4.74 34.68 15.55
C THR A 265 3.32 34.71 16.11
N ALA A 266 2.93 35.83 16.73
CA ALA A 266 1.58 36.01 17.25
C ALA A 266 0.57 36.17 16.10
N PRO A 267 -0.69 35.72 16.28
CA PRO A 267 -1.74 35.91 15.27
C PRO A 267 -1.98 37.41 15.01
N HIS A 268 -2.03 37.80 13.74
CA HIS A 268 -2.22 39.20 13.32
C HIS A 268 -3.65 39.70 13.52
N ASP A 269 -4.65 38.85 13.24
CA ASP A 269 -6.07 39.12 13.46
C ASP A 269 -6.66 38.01 14.33
N THR A 270 -7.41 38.39 15.36
CA THR A 270 -8.18 37.46 16.18
C THR A 270 -9.63 37.90 16.24
N ASP A 271 -10.55 37.03 15.84
CA ASP A 271 -12.01 37.27 15.89
C ASP A 271 -12.58 37.39 17.32
N PHE A 272 -11.72 37.29 18.34
CA PHE A 272 -12.13 37.35 19.74
C PHE A 272 -12.02 38.78 20.30
N ASP A 273 -13.15 39.31 20.74
CA ASP A 273 -13.40 40.68 21.24
C ASP A 273 -12.69 41.02 22.58
N ARG A 274 -11.78 40.16 23.06
CA ARG A 274 -11.04 40.32 24.32
C ARG A 274 -9.58 39.92 24.20
N GLN A 275 -8.73 40.61 24.97
CA GLN A 275 -7.35 40.22 25.26
C GLN A 275 -7.30 38.79 25.83
N LEU A 276 -7.15 37.81 24.95
CA LEU A 276 -7.10 36.40 25.31
C LEU A 276 -5.74 36.12 25.94
N ARG A 277 -5.71 35.99 27.28
CA ARG A 277 -4.46 35.79 28.04
C ARG A 277 -3.95 34.35 27.98
N ILE A 278 -4.85 33.38 27.83
CA ILE A 278 -4.49 31.95 27.88
C ILE A 278 -5.18 31.24 26.73
N CYS A 279 -4.41 30.53 25.90
CA CYS A 279 -4.92 29.60 24.90
C CYS A 279 -4.62 28.16 25.29
N ARG A 280 -5.30 27.21 24.65
CA ARG A 280 -5.15 25.78 24.91
C ARG A 280 -4.73 25.06 23.65
N TYR A 281 -3.81 24.12 23.78
CA TYR A 281 -3.31 23.31 22.67
C TYR A 281 -3.17 21.85 23.09
N LYS A 282 -3.18 20.95 22.12
CA LYS A 282 -3.17 19.51 22.35
C LYS A 282 -1.74 19.01 22.51
N ASP A 283 -1.28 18.97 23.75
CA ASP A 283 -0.01 18.34 24.15
C ASP A 283 -0.03 18.06 25.66
N TYR A 284 0.86 17.18 26.14
CA TYR A 284 0.99 16.86 27.56
C TYR A 284 2.17 17.63 28.16
N ARG A 285 1.95 18.91 28.43
CA ARG A 285 2.96 19.82 29.00
C ARG A 285 2.48 20.49 30.27
N ASP A 286 3.43 20.79 31.14
CA ASP A 286 3.13 21.42 32.42
C ASP A 286 2.69 22.88 32.24
N PRO A 287 1.74 23.34 33.06
CA PRO A 287 1.11 24.65 32.90
C PRO A 287 2.06 25.81 33.21
N PRO A 288 1.73 27.04 32.77
CA PRO A 288 2.62 28.20 32.90
C PRO A 288 2.89 28.64 34.35
N TRP A 289 2.05 28.25 35.31
CA TRP A 289 2.24 28.56 36.74
C TRP A 289 3.05 27.49 37.49
N SER A 290 3.44 26.40 36.82
CA SER A 290 4.32 25.38 37.40
C SER A 290 5.80 25.81 37.35
N PRO A 291 6.67 25.31 38.25
CA PRO A 291 8.10 25.62 38.23
C PRO A 291 8.79 25.18 36.92
N GLU A 292 8.30 24.10 36.30
CA GLU A 292 8.81 23.56 35.02
C GLU A 292 7.87 23.92 33.86
N SER A 293 7.59 25.22 33.68
CA SER A 293 6.63 25.69 32.67
C SER A 293 6.94 25.19 31.25
N TYR A 294 5.93 24.68 30.55
CA TYR A 294 6.01 24.18 29.17
C TYR A 294 6.90 22.96 28.93
N GLN A 295 7.43 22.32 29.98
CA GLN A 295 8.16 21.06 29.86
C GLN A 295 7.19 19.88 29.69
N LEU A 296 7.72 18.73 29.24
CA LEU A 296 6.95 17.51 29.06
C LEU A 296 6.53 16.94 30.42
N SER A 297 5.23 16.85 30.65
CA SER A 297 4.68 16.42 31.95
C SER A 297 4.88 14.92 32.18
N LYS A 298 4.74 14.45 33.44
CA LYS A 298 4.73 13.01 33.78
C LYS A 298 3.64 12.24 33.02
N GLN A 299 2.54 12.91 32.67
CA GLN A 299 1.45 12.35 31.88
C GLN A 299 1.92 11.95 30.48
N TYR A 300 2.75 12.78 29.84
CA TYR A 300 3.32 12.50 28.51
C TYR A 300 4.09 11.17 28.53
N TRP A 301 4.98 11.01 29.51
CA TRP A 301 5.80 9.81 29.65
C TRP A 301 4.97 8.57 29.97
N SER A 302 3.92 8.71 30.78
CA SER A 302 3.00 7.62 31.09
C SER A 302 2.25 7.14 29.83
N VAL A 303 1.75 8.08 29.03
CA VAL A 303 1.08 7.77 27.75
C VAL A 303 2.08 7.17 26.75
N LEU A 304 3.30 7.70 26.66
CA LEU A 304 4.33 7.18 25.77
C LEU A 304 4.74 5.75 26.15
N ALA A 305 4.92 5.47 27.44
CA ALA A 305 5.20 4.12 27.93
C ALA A 305 4.06 3.15 27.59
N ALA A 306 2.81 3.55 27.80
CA ALA A 306 1.63 2.75 27.43
C ALA A 306 1.56 2.49 25.91
N ARG A 307 1.90 3.48 25.07
CA ARG A 307 1.97 3.32 23.61
C ARG A 307 3.01 2.28 23.20
N LEU A 308 4.22 2.35 23.75
CA LEU A 308 5.29 1.41 23.44
C LEU A 308 4.97 0.00 23.95
N ALA A 309 4.42 -0.12 25.16
CA ALA A 309 3.97 -1.39 25.72
C ALA A 309 2.89 -2.04 24.84
N PHE A 310 1.92 -1.25 24.35
CA PHE A 310 0.91 -1.73 23.43
C PHE A 310 1.51 -2.26 22.13
N VAL A 311 2.46 -1.54 21.52
CA VAL A 311 3.11 -1.99 20.27
C VAL A 311 3.80 -3.33 20.47
N ILE A 312 4.57 -3.48 21.55
CA ILE A 312 5.26 -4.73 21.86
C ILE A 312 4.26 -5.87 22.05
N PHE A 313 3.21 -5.65 22.85
CA PHE A 313 2.19 -6.66 23.10
C PHE A 313 1.45 -7.07 21.82
N PHE A 314 0.96 -6.08 21.07
CA PHE A 314 0.20 -6.29 19.84
C PHE A 314 1.03 -7.03 18.79
N GLN A 315 2.28 -6.62 18.59
CA GLN A 315 3.17 -7.24 17.61
C GLN A 315 3.44 -8.71 17.96
N ASN A 316 3.81 -9.01 19.21
CA ASN A 316 4.08 -10.38 19.64
C ASN A 316 2.83 -11.27 19.54
N LEU A 317 1.67 -10.74 19.97
CA LEU A 317 0.40 -11.46 19.89
C LEU A 317 0.02 -11.77 18.43
N ALA A 318 0.07 -10.78 17.54
CA ALA A 318 -0.30 -10.95 16.14
C ALA A 318 0.66 -11.91 15.41
N MET A 319 1.98 -11.82 15.68
CA MET A 319 2.95 -12.77 15.13
C MET A 319 2.72 -14.18 15.64
N PHE A 320 2.44 -14.35 16.93
CA PHE A 320 2.11 -15.65 17.52
C PHE A 320 0.85 -16.25 16.89
N LEU A 321 -0.22 -15.48 16.77
CA LEU A 321 -1.46 -15.93 16.13
C LEU A 321 -1.23 -16.30 14.66
N SER A 322 -0.41 -15.54 13.94
CA SER A 322 -0.07 -15.85 12.55
C SER A 322 0.69 -17.17 12.43
N MET A 323 1.64 -17.44 13.33
CA MET A 323 2.35 -18.72 13.38
C MET A 323 1.43 -19.88 13.76
N LEU A 324 0.49 -19.65 14.69
CA LEU A 324 -0.48 -20.65 15.09
C LEU A 324 -1.43 -21.02 13.93
N VAL A 325 -1.89 -20.04 13.15
CA VAL A 325 -2.69 -20.30 11.94
C VAL A 325 -1.89 -21.07 10.90
N ALA A 326 -0.63 -20.69 10.66
CA ALA A 326 0.26 -21.41 9.74
C ALA A 326 0.54 -22.85 10.21
N TRP A 327 0.57 -23.10 11.52
CA TRP A 327 0.73 -24.45 12.07
C TRP A 327 -0.57 -25.28 11.96
N LEU A 328 -1.74 -24.66 12.08
CA LEU A 328 -3.03 -25.33 12.01
C LEU A 328 -3.44 -25.73 10.58
N ILE A 329 -3.11 -24.89 9.59
CA ILE A 329 -3.50 -25.10 8.20
C ILE A 329 -2.37 -25.84 7.47
N PRO A 330 -2.58 -27.09 7.01
CA PRO A 330 -1.56 -27.81 6.26
C PRO A 330 -1.35 -27.20 4.87
N ASP A 331 -0.09 -27.02 4.45
CA ASP A 331 0.26 -26.41 3.17
C ASP A 331 -0.28 -27.16 1.94
N MET A 332 -0.46 -28.48 2.04
CA MET A 332 -1.03 -29.29 0.95
C MET A 332 -2.37 -29.92 1.36
N PRO A 333 -3.41 -29.80 0.50
CA PRO A 333 -4.69 -30.45 0.76
C PRO A 333 -4.55 -31.97 0.68
N ARG A 334 -5.31 -32.67 1.53
CA ARG A 334 -5.26 -34.15 1.64
C ARG A 334 -5.64 -34.84 0.32
N SER A 335 -6.62 -34.31 -0.40
CA SER A 335 -7.07 -34.85 -1.69
C SER A 335 -5.95 -34.91 -2.72
N LEU A 336 -5.18 -33.83 -2.87
CA LEU A 336 -4.03 -33.78 -3.79
C LEU A 336 -2.93 -34.75 -3.35
N LYS A 337 -2.64 -34.82 -2.05
CA LYS A 337 -1.64 -35.75 -1.51
C LYS A 337 -2.01 -37.20 -1.80
N GLU A 338 -3.29 -37.54 -1.70
CA GLU A 338 -3.81 -38.87 -2.04
C GLU A 338 -3.76 -39.15 -3.54
N GLN A 339 -4.17 -38.19 -4.39
CA GLN A 339 -4.09 -38.33 -5.84
C GLN A 339 -2.65 -38.53 -6.31
N LEU A 340 -1.72 -37.72 -5.83
CA LEU A 340 -0.30 -37.81 -6.16
C LEU A 340 0.31 -39.14 -5.68
N LYS A 341 -0.18 -39.67 -4.56
CA LYS A 341 0.20 -41.02 -4.09
C LYS A 341 -0.35 -42.12 -5.01
N ARG A 342 -1.60 -42.00 -5.47
CA ARG A 342 -2.23 -42.96 -6.39
C ARG A 342 -1.54 -42.97 -7.76
N GLU A 343 -1.28 -41.79 -8.33
CA GLU A 343 -0.56 -41.68 -9.60
C GLU A 343 0.84 -42.28 -9.52
N LYS A 344 1.59 -42.00 -8.44
CA LYS A 344 2.90 -42.61 -8.22
C LYS A 344 2.84 -44.13 -8.06
N ALA A 345 1.82 -44.65 -7.37
CA ALA A 345 1.64 -46.09 -7.21
C ALA A 345 1.33 -46.77 -8.56
N LEU A 346 0.39 -46.21 -9.33
CA LEU A 346 0.05 -46.70 -10.68
C LEU A 346 1.25 -46.65 -11.63
N LEU A 347 2.02 -45.56 -11.61
CA LEU A 347 3.24 -45.44 -12.42
C LEU A 347 4.26 -46.53 -12.05
N MET A 348 4.46 -46.79 -10.76
CA MET A 348 5.38 -47.84 -10.30
C MET A 348 4.90 -49.24 -10.69
N ASP A 349 3.59 -49.50 -10.62
CA ASP A 349 3.04 -50.79 -11.04
C ASP A 349 3.21 -51.01 -12.55
N LEU A 350 3.00 -49.99 -13.39
CA LEU A 350 3.25 -50.05 -14.84
C LEU A 350 4.73 -50.26 -15.18
N LEU A 351 5.64 -49.58 -14.48
CA LEU A 351 7.08 -49.79 -14.63
C LEU A 351 7.49 -51.21 -14.22
N ASN A 352 6.93 -51.75 -13.15
CA ASN A 352 7.20 -53.12 -12.71
C ASN A 352 6.65 -54.16 -13.71
N GLN A 353 5.47 -53.94 -14.27
CA GLN A 353 4.89 -54.80 -15.30
C GLN A 353 5.75 -54.81 -16.57
N SER A 354 6.10 -53.64 -17.11
CA SER A 354 6.98 -53.55 -18.29
C SER A 354 8.35 -54.20 -18.07
N GLN A 355 8.94 -54.08 -16.88
CA GLN A 355 10.19 -54.79 -16.54
C GLN A 355 10.02 -56.31 -16.49
N ARG A 356 8.87 -56.82 -16.03
CA ARG A 356 8.57 -58.26 -16.03
C ARG A 356 8.40 -58.78 -17.45
N GLU A 357 7.70 -58.04 -18.30
CA GLU A 357 7.53 -58.37 -19.71
C GLU A 357 8.87 -58.41 -20.45
N MET A 358 9.74 -57.42 -20.26
CA MET A 358 11.09 -57.41 -20.84
C MET A 358 11.94 -58.61 -20.41
N LYS A 359 11.83 -59.04 -19.15
CA LYS A 359 12.54 -60.24 -18.66
C LYS A 359 11.98 -61.53 -19.24
N CYS A 360 10.67 -61.59 -19.50
CA CYS A 360 10.04 -62.75 -20.13
C CYS A 360 10.31 -62.83 -21.64
N SER A 361 10.60 -61.71 -22.32
CA SER A 361 10.96 -61.70 -23.74
C SER A 361 12.44 -62.03 -24.03
N HIS A 362 13.29 -62.03 -23.01
CA HIS A 362 14.71 -62.38 -23.12
C HIS A 362 15.02 -63.86 -22.83
N PHE A 363 14.00 -64.64 -22.46
CA PHE A 363 14.01 -66.10 -22.41
C PHE A 363 13.12 -66.64 -23.52
#